data_AF-A0A2D9T6P3-F1
#
_entry.id   AF-A0A2D9T6P3-F1
#
_cell.length_a   1.000
_cell.length_b   1.000
_cell.length_c   1.000
_cell.angle_alpha   90.00
_cell.angle_beta   90.00
_cell.angle_gamma   90.00
#
_symmetry.space_group_name_H-M   'P 1'
#
loop_
_entity.id
_entity.type
_entity.pdbx_description
1 polymer ?
#
loop_
_entity_poly.entity_id
_entity_poly.type
_entity_poly.pdbx_seq_one_letter_code
_entity_poly.pdbx_strand_id
1 'polypeptide(L)'
;MKISVVLSILRNALGTGQVPSGIIISGLSVILTLCVMTPVGQEIAEVAGPAAARVNVDDPLEGDSYDALLEAIDAGKEPLKAFLKRNAGGREIVLFVDLARQVRDPDRRAEVTPDDLLVLLPAFLITELAEAFQIGFLVFIPFLIVDMVVANVLLALGMHMLSPTTVRLPFKLLLFVLVEGWYLLARALILGYS
;
A
#
# COMPACT_ATOMS: atom_id res chain seq x y z
N MET A 1 -2.22 0.87 0.00
CA MET A 1 -2.32 0.57 1.45
C MET A 1 -0.94 0.37 2.08
N LYS A 2 -0.11 -0.53 1.52
CA LYS A 2 1.27 -0.80 1.98
C LYS A 2 2.09 0.46 2.26
N ILE A 3 2.12 1.39 1.31
CA ILE A 3 2.82 2.69 1.44
C ILE A 3 2.41 3.45 2.72
N SER A 4 1.11 3.61 2.96
CA SER A 4 0.61 4.37 4.13
C SER A 4 0.95 3.69 5.46
N VAL A 5 0.85 2.35 5.51
CA VAL A 5 1.20 1.57 6.69
C VAL A 5 2.71 1.68 6.97
N VAL A 6 3.56 1.49 5.97
CA VAL A 6 5.02 1.59 6.11
C VAL A 6 5.44 2.98 6.60
N LEU A 7 4.90 4.05 6.00
CA LEU A 7 5.19 5.42 6.41
C LEU A 7 4.70 5.72 7.84
N SER A 8 3.56 5.14 8.23
CA SER A 8 3.03 5.27 9.60
C SER A 8 3.90 4.54 10.62
N ILE A 9 4.40 3.35 10.28
CA ILE A 9 5.35 2.60 11.12
C ILE A 9 6.66 3.37 11.25
N LEU A 10 7.19 3.92 10.16
CA LEU A 10 8.39 4.77 10.20
C LEU A 10 8.21 5.95 11.17
N ARG A 11 7.07 6.67 11.08
CA ARG A 11 6.76 7.79 11.99
C ARG A 11 6.82 7.32 13.45
N ASN A 12 6.20 6.19 13.76
CA ASN A 12 6.23 5.64 15.12
C ASN A 12 7.64 5.20 15.54
N ALA A 13 8.44 4.63 14.62
CA ALA A 13 9.79 4.15 14.89
C ALA A 13 10.77 5.29 15.22
N LEU A 14 10.63 6.43 14.53
CA LEU A 14 11.38 7.65 14.81
C LEU A 14 11.08 8.19 16.22
N GLY A 15 9.89 7.90 16.77
CA GLY A 15 9.47 8.39 18.08
C GLY A 15 9.24 9.91 18.10
N THR A 16 9.16 10.52 16.93
CA THR A 16 8.70 11.89 16.75
C THR A 16 7.20 11.90 16.99
N GLY A 17 6.70 12.78 17.86
CA GLY A 17 5.27 12.81 18.21
C GLY A 17 4.36 13.07 17.00
N GLN A 18 4.03 14.34 16.75
CA GLN A 18 3.10 14.75 15.69
C GLN A 18 3.79 15.08 14.35
N VAL A 19 5.11 14.90 14.24
CA VAL A 19 5.89 15.29 13.05
C VAL A 19 6.52 14.06 12.42
N PRO A 20 6.34 13.79 11.12
CA PRO A 20 5.38 14.43 10.23
C PRO A 20 3.93 14.11 10.63
N SER A 21 3.02 15.08 10.39
CA SER A 21 1.62 14.92 10.74
C SER A 21 0.96 13.81 9.92
N GLY A 22 -0.12 13.22 10.42
CA GLY A 22 -0.85 12.16 9.69
C GLY A 22 -1.29 12.61 8.30
N ILE A 23 -1.63 13.89 8.12
CA ILE A 23 -1.99 14.47 6.82
C ILE A 23 -0.82 14.42 5.84
N ILE A 24 0.40 14.72 6.30
CA ILE A 24 1.61 14.65 5.46
C ILE A 24 1.88 13.20 5.05
N ILE A 25 1.75 12.25 5.98
CA ILE A 25 1.89 10.81 5.69
C ILE A 25 0.87 10.36 4.64
N SER A 26 -0.39 10.73 4.81
CA SER A 26 -1.46 10.41 3.85
C SER A 26 -1.22 11.06 2.49
N GLY A 27 -0.82 12.33 2.46
CA GLY A 27 -0.51 13.04 1.22
C GLY A 27 0.64 12.39 0.45
N LEU A 28 1.73 12.05 1.15
CA LEU A 28 2.85 11.32 0.55
C LEU A 28 2.42 9.94 0.05
N SER A 29 1.55 9.25 0.79
CA SER A 29 1.02 7.95 0.38
C SER A 29 0.23 8.04 -0.93
N VAL A 30 -0.61 9.06 -1.08
CA VAL A 30 -1.41 9.28 -2.30
C VAL A 30 -0.49 9.61 -3.47
N ILE A 31 0.47 10.51 -3.30
CA ILE A 31 1.41 10.89 -4.37
C ILE A 31 2.21 9.67 -4.84
N LEU A 32 2.78 8.88 -3.92
CA LEU A 32 3.53 7.68 -4.28
C LEU A 32 2.63 6.63 -4.94
N THR A 33 1.37 6.49 -4.50
CA THR A 33 0.40 5.60 -5.14
C THR A 33 0.13 6.05 -6.58
N LEU A 34 -0.03 7.35 -6.83
CA LEU A 34 -0.21 7.87 -8.18
C LEU A 34 1.02 7.58 -9.06
N CYS A 35 2.24 7.75 -8.55
CA CYS A 35 3.46 7.40 -9.28
C CYS A 35 3.49 5.91 -9.66
N VAL A 36 3.15 5.02 -8.73
CA VAL A 36 3.10 3.56 -8.97
C VAL A 36 1.98 3.17 -9.93
N MET A 37 0.81 3.82 -9.84
CA MET A 37 -0.37 3.50 -10.64
C MET A 37 -0.39 4.17 -12.02
N THR A 38 0.57 5.06 -12.31
CA THR A 38 0.66 5.76 -13.61
C THR A 38 0.57 4.81 -14.82
N PRO A 39 1.37 3.73 -14.94
CA PRO A 39 1.28 2.82 -16.09
C PRO A 39 -0.07 2.12 -16.19
N VAL A 40 -0.67 1.72 -15.06
CA VAL A 40 -1.99 1.09 -15.04
C VAL A 40 -3.06 2.09 -15.51
N GLY A 41 -2.98 3.34 -15.07
CA GLY A 41 -3.90 4.40 -15.50
C GLY A 41 -3.78 4.71 -17.00
N GLN A 42 -2.56 4.65 -17.55
CA GLN A 42 -2.33 4.80 -18.99
C GLN A 42 -2.96 3.65 -19.77
N GLU A 43 -2.75 2.41 -19.34
CA GLU A 43 -3.34 1.23 -19.98
C GLU A 43 -4.87 1.27 -19.93
N ILE A 44 -5.45 1.66 -18.78
CA ILE A 44 -6.90 1.87 -18.64
C ILE A 44 -7.39 2.93 -19.64
N ALA A 45 -6.70 4.08 -19.75
CA ALA A 45 -7.09 5.13 -20.67
C ALA A 45 -7.03 4.68 -22.14
N GLU A 46 -6.06 3.83 -22.49
CA GLU A 46 -5.92 3.28 -23.83
C GLU A 46 -7.04 2.28 -24.16
N VAL A 47 -7.35 1.34 -23.26
CA VAL A 47 -8.34 0.28 -23.53
C VAL A 47 -9.79 0.73 -23.32
N ALA A 48 -10.05 1.57 -22.33
CA ALA A 48 -11.40 2.04 -22.00
C ALA A 48 -11.76 3.37 -22.67
N GLY A 49 -10.77 4.16 -23.09
CA GLY A 49 -10.97 5.48 -23.70
C GLY A 49 -11.93 5.51 -24.90
N PRO A 50 -11.80 4.59 -25.88
CA PRO A 50 -12.69 4.55 -27.05
C PRO A 50 -14.16 4.30 -26.71
N ALA A 51 -14.43 3.47 -25.70
CA ALA A 51 -15.78 3.22 -25.21
C ALA A 51 -16.28 4.37 -24.33
N ALA A 52 -15.43 4.90 -23.45
CA ALA A 52 -15.75 6.03 -22.58
C ALA A 52 -16.08 7.30 -23.38
N ALA A 53 -15.44 7.53 -24.53
CA ALA A 53 -15.71 8.67 -25.40
C ALA A 53 -17.10 8.63 -26.06
N ARG A 54 -17.76 7.47 -26.11
CA ARG A 54 -19.12 7.29 -26.63
C ARG A 54 -20.19 7.50 -25.56
N VAL A 55 -19.81 7.59 -24.28
CA VAL A 55 -20.75 7.81 -23.18
C VAL A 55 -21.25 9.25 -23.23
N ASN A 56 -22.56 9.42 -23.29
CA ASN A 56 -23.19 10.72 -23.12
C ASN A 56 -23.11 11.12 -21.64
N VAL A 57 -22.38 12.20 -21.34
CA VAL A 57 -22.15 12.66 -19.96
C VAL A 57 -23.44 13.20 -19.31
N ASP A 58 -24.33 13.77 -20.12
CA ASP A 58 -25.60 14.34 -19.63
C ASP A 58 -26.65 13.26 -19.37
N ASP A 59 -26.56 12.12 -20.08
CA ASP A 59 -27.39 10.95 -19.82
C ASP A 59 -26.63 9.61 -19.98
N PRO A 60 -25.88 9.20 -18.96
CA PRO A 60 -25.00 8.03 -19.03
C PRO A 60 -25.72 6.68 -18.91
N LEU A 61 -27.03 6.68 -18.62
CA LEU A 61 -27.79 5.46 -18.33
C LEU A 61 -28.84 5.11 -19.39
N GLU A 62 -28.94 5.89 -20.47
CA GLU A 62 -29.90 5.67 -21.55
C GLU A 62 -29.27 5.01 -22.79
N GLY A 63 -29.91 3.93 -23.26
CA GLY A 63 -29.65 3.30 -24.57
C GLY A 63 -28.17 3.03 -24.84
N ASP A 64 -27.69 3.52 -25.99
CA ASP A 64 -26.31 3.32 -26.48
C ASP A 64 -25.23 3.88 -25.52
N SER A 65 -25.58 4.85 -24.67
CA SER A 65 -24.68 5.44 -23.67
C SER A 65 -24.38 4.44 -22.53
N TYR A 66 -25.39 3.67 -22.13
CA TYR A 66 -25.25 2.64 -21.09
C TYR A 66 -24.39 1.47 -21.57
N ASP A 67 -24.59 1.01 -22.81
CA ASP A 67 -23.79 -0.06 -23.40
C ASP A 67 -22.31 0.36 -23.56
N ALA A 68 -22.07 1.62 -23.98
CA ALA A 68 -20.73 2.19 -24.04
C ALA A 68 -20.06 2.29 -22.65
N LEU A 69 -20.84 2.61 -21.61
CA LEU A 69 -20.35 2.64 -20.23
C LEU A 69 -19.96 1.25 -19.73
N LEU A 70 -20.77 0.23 -20.00
CA LEU A 70 -20.44 -1.16 -19.65
C LEU A 70 -19.18 -1.65 -20.37
N GLU A 71 -19.05 -1.36 -21.66
CA GLU A 71 -17.87 -1.71 -22.44
C GLU A 71 -16.61 -1.04 -21.89
N ALA A 72 -16.68 0.26 -21.54
CA ALA A 72 -15.57 0.99 -20.94
C ALA A 72 -15.16 0.41 -19.57
N ILE A 73 -16.16 0.05 -18.76
CA ILE A 73 -15.97 -0.56 -17.46
C ILE A 73 -15.33 -1.95 -17.60
N ASP A 74 -15.79 -2.77 -18.53
CA ASP A 74 -15.27 -4.13 -18.71
C ASP A 74 -13.86 -4.13 -19.29
N ALA A 75 -13.56 -3.25 -20.26
CA ALA A 75 -12.20 -3.05 -20.76
C ALA A 75 -11.27 -2.50 -19.66
N GLY A 76 -11.71 -1.48 -18.92
CA GLY A 76 -10.90 -0.81 -17.90
C GLY A 76 -10.59 -1.68 -16.67
N LYS A 77 -11.38 -2.72 -16.41
CA LYS A 77 -11.09 -3.67 -15.31
C LYS A 77 -9.88 -4.54 -15.58
N GLU A 78 -9.56 -4.86 -16.84
CA GLU A 78 -8.53 -5.86 -17.16
C GLU A 78 -7.11 -5.41 -16.75
N PRO A 79 -6.65 -4.18 -17.04
CA PRO A 79 -5.36 -3.68 -16.52
C PRO A 79 -5.30 -3.66 -14.99
N LEU A 80 -6.42 -3.30 -14.35
CA LEU A 80 -6.52 -3.30 -12.89
C LEU A 80 -6.41 -4.71 -12.31
N LYS A 81 -7.10 -5.70 -12.90
CA LYS A 81 -6.97 -7.11 -12.52
C LYS A 81 -5.56 -7.61 -12.69
N ALA A 82 -4.90 -7.28 -13.81
CA ALA A 82 -3.51 -7.66 -14.06
C ALA A 82 -2.58 -7.10 -12.98
N PHE A 83 -2.74 -5.82 -12.61
CA PHE A 83 -2.01 -5.21 -11.50
C PHE A 83 -2.28 -5.91 -10.17
N LEU A 84 -3.54 -6.15 -9.81
CA LEU A 84 -3.90 -6.82 -8.55
C LEU A 84 -3.32 -8.23 -8.48
N LYS A 85 -3.47 -9.02 -9.56
CA LYS A 85 -2.97 -10.40 -9.64
C LYS A 85 -1.45 -10.48 -9.54
N ARG A 86 -0.73 -9.54 -10.16
CA ARG A 86 0.73 -9.46 -10.09
C ARG A 86 1.25 -9.19 -8.68
N ASN A 87 0.51 -8.39 -7.91
CA ASN A 87 0.91 -7.95 -6.57
C ASN A 87 0.18 -8.69 -5.43
N ALA A 88 -0.70 -9.63 -5.75
CA ALA A 88 -1.35 -10.49 -4.77
C ALA A 88 -0.60 -11.82 -4.66
N GLY A 89 -0.42 -12.30 -3.43
CA GLY A 89 0.22 -13.59 -3.18
C GLY A 89 -0.63 -14.75 -3.70
N GLY A 90 0.00 -15.71 -4.37
CA GLY A 90 -0.71 -16.87 -4.94
C GLY A 90 -1.47 -17.69 -3.90
N ARG A 91 -0.93 -17.78 -2.68
CA ARG A 91 -1.59 -18.44 -1.55
C ARG A 91 -2.85 -17.70 -1.12
N GLU A 92 -2.79 -16.38 -1.05
CA GLU A 92 -3.89 -15.50 -0.69
C GLU A 92 -5.00 -15.55 -1.75
N ILE A 93 -4.64 -15.58 -3.05
CA ILE A 93 -5.61 -15.77 -4.13
C ILE A 93 -6.35 -17.10 -3.98
N VAL A 94 -5.62 -18.22 -3.79
CA VAL A 94 -6.24 -19.55 -3.61
C VAL A 94 -7.17 -19.56 -2.40
N LEU A 95 -6.74 -18.99 -1.27
CA LEU A 95 -7.57 -18.86 -0.08
C LEU A 95 -8.88 -18.13 -0.37
N PHE A 96 -8.83 -16.99 -1.07
CA PHE A 96 -10.04 -16.22 -1.36
C PHE A 96 -10.94 -16.84 -2.43
N VAL A 97 -10.39 -17.64 -3.36
CA VAL A 97 -11.20 -18.49 -4.24
C VAL A 97 -11.98 -19.51 -3.42
N ASP A 98 -11.31 -20.21 -2.50
CA ASP A 98 -11.94 -21.24 -1.66
C ASP A 98 -13.03 -20.64 -0.77
N LEU A 99 -12.75 -19.49 -0.14
CA LEU A 99 -13.72 -18.77 0.68
C LEU A 99 -14.91 -18.28 -0.16
N ALA A 100 -14.68 -17.68 -1.33
CA ALA A 100 -15.75 -17.22 -2.21
C ALA A 100 -16.66 -18.36 -2.67
N ARG A 101 -16.10 -19.55 -2.93
CA ARG A 101 -16.87 -20.76 -3.26
C ARG A 101 -17.68 -21.29 -2.07
N GLN A 102 -17.19 -21.16 -0.85
CA GLN A 102 -17.93 -21.62 0.33
C GLN A 102 -19.16 -20.78 0.63
N VAL A 103 -19.08 -19.46 0.38
CA VAL A 103 -20.18 -18.51 0.65
C VAL A 103 -21.22 -18.49 -0.49
N ARG A 104 -20.86 -18.96 -1.69
CA ARG A 104 -21.75 -19.06 -2.85
C ARG A 104 -22.67 -20.29 -2.79
N ASP A 105 -23.86 -20.13 -3.37
CA ASP A 105 -24.78 -21.24 -3.64
C ASP A 105 -24.07 -22.38 -4.39
N PRO A 106 -24.37 -23.66 -4.08
CA PRO A 106 -23.70 -24.81 -4.67
C PRO A 106 -23.60 -24.77 -6.20
N ASP A 107 -24.65 -24.29 -6.86
CA ASP A 107 -24.76 -24.24 -8.32
C ASP A 107 -23.87 -23.16 -8.96
N ARG A 108 -23.46 -22.16 -8.17
CA ARG A 108 -22.68 -21.00 -8.65
C ARG A 108 -21.22 -21.03 -8.21
N ARG A 109 -20.77 -22.12 -7.57
CA ARG A 109 -19.38 -22.27 -7.10
C ARG A 109 -18.38 -22.35 -8.24
N ALA A 110 -18.77 -22.97 -9.36
CA ALA A 110 -17.92 -23.12 -10.53
C ALA A 110 -17.68 -21.79 -11.27
N GLU A 111 -18.53 -20.78 -11.04
CA GLU A 111 -18.40 -19.44 -11.63
C GLU A 111 -17.26 -18.62 -11.00
N VAL A 112 -16.82 -18.99 -9.79
CA VAL A 112 -15.77 -18.24 -9.07
C VAL A 112 -14.40 -18.56 -9.67
N THR A 113 -13.76 -17.52 -10.19
CA THR A 113 -12.43 -17.61 -10.79
C THR A 113 -11.37 -16.86 -9.97
N PRO A 114 -10.08 -17.25 -10.08
CA PRO A 114 -8.99 -16.49 -9.46
C PRO A 114 -8.87 -15.04 -9.94
N ASP A 115 -9.43 -14.73 -11.12
CA ASP A 115 -9.34 -13.40 -11.75
C ASP A 115 -10.52 -12.49 -11.38
N ASP A 116 -11.46 -12.99 -10.58
CA ASP A 116 -12.59 -12.21 -10.09
C ASP A 116 -12.08 -11.09 -9.16
N LEU A 117 -12.55 -9.86 -9.36
CA LEU A 117 -12.19 -8.73 -8.50
C LEU A 117 -12.54 -8.97 -7.03
N LEU A 118 -13.61 -9.72 -6.76
CA LEU A 118 -14.02 -10.11 -5.40
C LEU A 118 -13.02 -11.05 -4.71
N VAL A 119 -12.16 -11.74 -5.49
CA VAL A 119 -11.06 -12.57 -4.99
C VAL A 119 -9.76 -11.76 -4.95
N LEU A 120 -9.43 -11.08 -6.05
CA LEU A 120 -8.17 -10.36 -6.21
C LEU A 120 -8.02 -9.19 -5.23
N LEU A 121 -9.07 -8.40 -5.00
CA LEU A 121 -9.03 -7.25 -4.09
C LEU A 121 -8.65 -7.64 -2.66
N PRO A 122 -9.36 -8.56 -1.97
CA PRO A 122 -8.98 -8.94 -0.62
C PRO A 122 -7.65 -9.70 -0.58
N ALA A 123 -7.33 -10.53 -1.58
CA ALA A 123 -6.03 -11.20 -1.65
C ALA A 123 -4.86 -10.20 -1.73
N PHE A 124 -4.98 -9.20 -2.61
CA PHE A 124 -4.03 -8.10 -2.72
C PHE A 124 -3.91 -7.34 -1.40
N LEU A 125 -5.02 -6.93 -0.78
CA LEU A 125 -4.98 -6.17 0.47
C LEU A 125 -4.27 -6.90 1.62
N ILE A 126 -4.50 -8.21 1.77
CA ILE A 126 -3.82 -9.01 2.80
C ILE A 126 -2.33 -9.16 2.49
N THR A 127 -1.98 -9.39 1.23
CA THR A 127 -0.58 -9.48 0.77
C THR A 127 0.17 -8.18 1.07
N GLU A 128 -0.40 -7.06 0.65
CA GLU A 128 0.13 -5.71 0.84
C GLU A 128 0.30 -5.35 2.31
N LEU A 129 -0.65 -5.75 3.15
CA LEU A 129 -0.57 -5.52 4.59
C LEU A 129 0.58 -6.33 5.21
N ALA A 130 0.69 -7.60 4.87
CA ALA A 130 1.77 -8.46 5.37
C ALA A 130 3.16 -7.93 4.97
N GLU A 131 3.33 -7.56 3.70
CA GLU A 131 4.57 -6.94 3.22
C GLU A 131 4.86 -5.60 3.92
N ALA A 132 3.83 -4.77 4.15
CA ALA A 132 4.00 -3.51 4.86
C ALA A 132 4.53 -3.70 6.28
N PHE A 133 4.06 -4.73 6.99
CA PHE A 133 4.57 -5.07 8.32
C PHE A 133 5.99 -5.60 8.27
N GLN A 134 6.35 -6.39 7.26
CA GLN A 134 7.74 -6.86 7.08
C GLN A 134 8.70 -5.70 6.83
N ILE A 135 8.36 -4.80 5.90
CA ILE A 135 9.14 -3.58 5.64
C ILE A 135 9.20 -2.72 6.90
N GLY A 136 8.08 -2.51 7.56
CA GLY A 136 7.99 -1.74 8.79
C GLY A 136 8.89 -2.30 9.89
N PHE A 137 8.94 -3.63 10.05
CA PHE A 137 9.84 -4.30 10.98
C PHE A 137 11.31 -4.04 10.64
N LEU A 138 11.70 -4.20 9.36
CA LEU A 138 13.07 -3.93 8.91
C LEU A 138 13.49 -2.48 9.15
N VAL A 139 12.59 -1.52 8.91
CA VAL A 139 12.81 -0.09 9.21
C VAL A 139 12.96 0.14 10.72
N PHE A 140 12.30 -0.66 11.56
CA PHE A 140 12.31 -0.50 13.02
C PHE A 140 13.65 -0.93 13.65
N ILE A 141 14.34 -1.92 13.06
CA ILE A 141 15.60 -2.50 13.59
C ILE A 141 16.69 -1.45 13.90
N PRO A 142 17.10 -0.57 12.96
CA PRO A 142 18.16 0.40 13.24
C PRO A 142 17.81 1.35 14.41
N PHE A 143 16.53 1.72 14.53
CA PHE A 143 16.06 2.58 15.60
C PHE A 143 16.01 1.87 16.96
N LEU A 144 15.70 0.57 16.98
CA LEU A 144 15.80 -0.24 18.20
C LEU A 144 17.24 -0.33 18.70
N ILE A 145 18.21 -0.48 17.79
CA ILE A 145 19.62 -0.52 18.16
C ILE A 145 20.02 0.80 18.84
N VAL A 146 19.61 1.94 18.27
CA VAL A 146 19.83 3.26 18.89
C VAL A 146 19.19 3.34 20.28
N ASP A 147 17.95 2.86 20.42
CA ASP A 147 17.25 2.85 21.71
C ASP A 147 18.01 2.03 22.78
N MET A 148 18.46 0.83 22.43
CA MET A 148 19.19 -0.06 23.33
C MET A 148 20.56 0.52 23.72
N VAL A 149 21.29 1.11 22.76
CA VAL A 149 22.60 1.72 23.02
C VAL A 149 22.46 2.94 23.93
N VAL A 150 21.53 3.87 23.63
CA VAL A 150 21.34 5.08 24.43
C VAL A 150 20.90 4.74 25.85
N ALA A 151 19.99 3.77 26.02
CA ALA A 151 19.55 3.33 27.35
C ALA A 151 20.72 2.78 28.18
N ASN A 152 21.55 1.91 27.59
CA ASN A 152 22.70 1.32 28.28
C ASN A 152 23.77 2.37 28.66
N VAL A 153 24.03 3.35 27.78
CA VAL A 153 24.98 4.45 28.07
C VAL A 153 24.48 5.33 29.22
N LEU A 154 23.19 5.70 29.25
CA LEU A 154 22.63 6.52 30.32
C LEU A 154 22.65 5.79 31.67
N LEU A 155 22.37 4.49 31.67
CA LEU A 155 22.47 3.65 32.87
C LEU A 155 23.91 3.56 33.37
N ALA A 156 24.89 3.41 32.48
CA ALA A 156 26.31 3.37 32.83
C ALA A 156 26.83 4.69 33.43
N LEU A 157 26.27 5.83 33.00
CA LEU A 157 26.60 7.16 33.54
C LEU A 157 25.91 7.45 34.89
N GLY A 158 25.10 6.53 35.41
CA GLY A 158 24.34 6.72 36.65
C GLY A 158 23.19 7.73 36.52
N MET A 159 22.81 8.10 35.29
CA MET A 159 21.79 9.12 35.03
C MET A 159 20.38 8.53 35.06
N HIS A 160 19.94 8.07 36.23
CA HIS A 160 18.62 7.48 36.41
C HIS A 160 17.45 8.47 36.24
N MET A 161 17.72 9.78 36.38
CA MET A 161 16.69 10.82 36.32
C MET A 161 16.43 11.38 34.92
N LEU A 162 17.36 11.22 33.96
CA LEU A 162 17.09 11.60 32.59
C LEU A 162 16.29 10.51 31.90
N SER A 163 15.13 10.87 31.36
CA SER A 163 14.34 9.97 30.53
C SER A 163 15.14 9.59 29.27
N PRO A 164 15.46 8.30 29.05
CA PRO A 164 16.13 7.85 27.83
C PRO A 164 15.40 8.26 26.56
N THR A 165 14.08 8.48 26.66
CA THR A 165 13.20 8.88 25.57
C THR A 165 13.58 10.22 24.95
N THR A 166 14.05 11.19 25.74
CA THR A 166 14.41 12.52 25.24
C THR A 166 15.76 12.50 24.52
N VAL A 167 16.69 11.67 24.99
CA VAL A 167 18.06 11.61 24.46
C VAL A 167 18.13 10.81 23.16
N ARG A 168 17.33 9.75 23.00
CA ARG A 168 17.38 8.89 21.81
C ARG A 168 16.86 9.55 20.53
N LEU A 169 15.94 10.52 20.64
CA LEU A 169 15.25 11.13 19.51
C LEU A 169 16.20 11.89 18.55
N PRO A 170 17.09 12.79 19.02
CA PRO A 170 18.09 13.43 18.17
C PRO A 170 18.96 12.45 17.39
N PHE A 171 19.41 11.35 18.03
CA PHE A 171 20.24 10.33 17.36
C PHE A 171 19.46 9.57 16.27
N LYS A 172 18.19 9.23 16.52
CA LYS A 172 17.34 8.60 15.48
C LYS A 172 17.14 9.51 14.28
N LEU A 173 16.85 10.80 14.52
CA LEU A 173 16.70 11.79 13.46
C LEU A 173 17.99 11.98 12.67
N LEU A 174 19.12 12.10 13.36
CA LEU A 174 20.44 12.23 12.73
C LEU A 174 20.74 11.01 11.85
N LEU A 175 20.56 9.79 12.39
CA LEU A 175 20.77 8.55 11.64
C LEU A 175 19.88 8.53 10.39
N PHE A 176 18.61 8.84 10.53
CA PHE A 176 17.65 8.80 9.43
C PHE A 176 17.95 9.83 8.33
N VAL A 177 18.37 11.04 8.70
CA VAL A 177 18.77 12.07 7.74
C VAL A 177 20.10 11.72 7.06
N LEU A 178 21.07 11.19 7.81
CA LEU A 178 22.40 10.86 7.31
C LEU A 178 22.37 9.75 6.26
N VAL A 179 21.44 8.80 6.37
CA VAL A 179 21.25 7.73 5.38
C VAL A 179 20.24 8.10 4.28
N GLU A 180 19.77 9.35 4.25
CA GLU A 180 18.72 9.79 3.31
C GLU A 180 17.46 8.91 3.37
N GLY A 181 16.99 8.61 4.58
CA GLY A 181 15.97 7.58 4.80
C GLY A 181 14.65 7.80 4.06
N TRP A 182 14.22 9.06 3.83
CA TRP A 182 13.05 9.36 3.00
C TRP A 182 13.25 8.93 1.54
N TYR A 183 14.42 9.19 0.98
CA TYR A 183 14.76 8.80 -0.39
C TYR A 183 14.81 7.28 -0.53
N LEU A 184 15.50 6.59 0.39
CA LEU A 184 15.59 5.13 0.39
C LEU A 184 14.20 4.49 0.49
N LEU A 185 13.34 5.00 1.36
CA LEU A 185 12.01 4.44 1.58
C LEU A 185 11.10 4.67 0.36
N ALA A 186 11.07 5.89 -0.20
CA ALA A 186 10.28 6.19 -1.39
C ALA A 186 10.72 5.31 -2.57
N ARG A 187 12.04 5.18 -2.77
CA ARG A 187 12.61 4.32 -3.82
C ARG A 187 12.24 2.85 -3.63
N ALA A 188 12.39 2.32 -2.42
CA ALA A 188 12.05 0.93 -2.11
C ALA A 188 10.55 0.64 -2.32
N LEU A 189 9.69 1.57 -1.92
CA LEU A 189 8.24 1.43 -2.08
C LEU A 189 7.83 1.46 -3.56
N ILE A 190 8.39 2.35 -4.39
CA ILE A 190 8.06 2.40 -5.82
C ILE A 190 8.58 1.16 -6.55
N LEU A 191 9.85 0.79 -6.31
CA LEU A 191 10.45 -0.39 -6.94
C LEU A 191 9.78 -1.69 -6.51
N GLY A 192 9.19 -1.73 -5.31
CA GLY A 192 8.45 -2.90 -4.82
C GLY A 192 7.14 -3.20 -5.56
N TYR A 193 6.69 -2.32 -6.47
CA TYR A 193 5.54 -2.55 -7.35
C TYR A 193 5.91 -2.64 -8.82
N SER A 194 7.19 -2.47 -9.17
CA SER A 194 7.68 -2.54 -10.55
C SER A 194 7.91 -3.99 -10.93
#